data_AF-A0A4P7GP65-F1
#
_entry.id   AF-A0A4P7GP65-F1
#
_cell.length_a   1.000
_cell.length_b   1.000
_cell.length_c   1.000
_cell.angle_alpha   90.00
_cell.angle_beta   90.00
_cell.angle_gamma   90.00
#
_symmetry.space_group_name_H-M   'P 1'
#
loop_
_entity.id
_entity.type
_entity.pdbx_description
1 polymer ?
#
loop_
_entity_poly.entity_id
_entity_poly.type
_entity_poly.pdbx_seq_one_letter_code
_entity_poly.pdbx_strand_id
1 'polypeptide(L)'
;MTSDLVPGCYPCDQAAAADLPPREDVVRSDHWRVAHAFNSTLPGWLVVLPTRHLRSFAELAPEAADELGGLVRRLGLALETVTGCVKTYLMQFSEADGFSHLHLHLVPRMPDQPEDLRGPRVFGHLSEPEERWLPEAERDRVALAVRAAYALT
;
A
#
# COMPACT_ATOMS: atom_id res chain seq x y z
N MET A 1 6.74 9.27 -25.36
CA MET A 1 5.93 8.39 -24.51
C MET A 1 4.94 9.29 -23.80
N THR A 2 3.68 9.26 -24.21
CA THR A 2 2.60 9.91 -23.46
C THR A 2 2.52 9.25 -22.09
N SER A 3 2.47 10.06 -21.04
CA SER A 3 2.32 9.56 -19.68
C SER A 3 1.00 8.82 -19.57
N ASP A 4 1.00 7.54 -19.19
CA ASP A 4 -0.20 6.76 -18.88
C ASP A 4 -0.83 7.18 -17.53
N LEU A 5 -0.55 8.40 -17.08
CA LEU A 5 -1.03 8.99 -15.83
C LEU A 5 -2.16 9.98 -16.13
N VAL A 6 -3.16 10.00 -15.28
CA VAL A 6 -4.32 10.89 -15.39
C VAL A 6 -4.21 11.99 -14.32
N PRO A 7 -4.05 13.27 -14.71
CA PRO A 7 -4.03 14.38 -13.74
C PRO A 7 -5.30 14.43 -12.89
N GLY A 8 -5.15 14.70 -11.59
CA GLY A 8 -6.26 14.75 -10.63
C GLY A 8 -6.66 13.39 -10.06
N CYS A 9 -6.02 12.31 -10.53
CA CYS A 9 -6.08 11.01 -9.87
C CYS A 9 -4.96 10.94 -8.82
N TYR A 10 -5.33 10.83 -7.53
CA TYR A 10 -4.34 10.91 -6.44
C TYR A 10 -3.12 9.98 -6.63
N PRO A 11 -3.28 8.66 -6.90
CA PRO A 11 -2.13 7.80 -7.21
C PRO A 11 -1.26 8.26 -8.38
N CYS A 12 -1.86 8.81 -9.44
CA CYS A 12 -1.16 9.31 -10.61
C CYS A 12 -0.40 10.59 -10.32
N ASP A 13 -1.00 11.51 -9.56
CA ASP A 13 -0.36 12.75 -9.14
C ASP A 13 0.86 12.46 -8.25
N GLN A 14 0.74 11.51 -7.33
CA GLN A 14 1.90 11.02 -6.55
C GLN A 14 2.95 10.36 -7.46
N ALA A 15 2.55 9.52 -8.43
CA ALA A 15 3.49 8.86 -9.33
C ALA A 15 4.25 9.85 -10.24
N ALA A 16 3.64 11.00 -10.56
CA ALA A 16 4.24 12.07 -11.37
C ALA A 16 5.14 13.02 -10.57
N ALA A 17 5.10 12.97 -9.23
CA ALA A 17 5.92 13.85 -8.38
C ALA A 17 7.41 13.52 -8.53
N ALA A 18 8.25 14.57 -8.54
CA ALA A 18 9.70 14.42 -8.69
C ALA A 18 10.34 13.77 -7.45
N ASP A 19 9.87 14.16 -6.27
CA ASP A 19 10.34 13.65 -4.98
C ASP A 19 9.14 13.23 -4.14
N LEU A 20 9.21 12.03 -3.56
CA LEU A 20 8.19 11.49 -2.67
C LEU A 20 8.77 11.26 -1.28
N PRO A 21 8.00 11.54 -0.21
CA PRO A 21 8.41 11.14 1.13
C PRO A 21 8.43 9.60 1.23
N PRO A 22 9.17 9.03 2.20
CA PRO A 22 9.25 7.57 2.35
C PRO A 22 7.89 6.87 2.43
N ARG A 23 6.90 7.46 3.11
CA ARG A 23 5.53 6.92 3.18
C ARG A 23 4.81 6.80 1.83
N GLU A 24 5.20 7.57 0.82
CA GLU A 24 4.60 7.49 -0.53
C GLU A 24 5.42 6.62 -1.50
N ASP A 25 6.61 6.16 -1.10
CA ASP A 25 7.51 5.39 -1.95
C ASP A 25 8.24 4.30 -1.15
N VAL A 26 7.49 3.49 -0.41
CA VAL A 26 8.03 2.43 0.47
C VAL A 26 8.97 1.51 -0.33
N VAL A 27 8.46 0.98 -1.44
CA VAL A 27 9.17 0.15 -2.42
C VAL A 27 8.64 0.52 -3.81
N ARG A 28 9.52 0.52 -4.81
CA ARG A 28 9.16 0.69 -6.21
C ARG A 28 9.82 -0.38 -7.06
N SER A 29 9.12 -0.80 -8.10
CA SER A 29 9.59 -1.72 -9.12
C SER A 29 9.17 -1.23 -10.51
N ASP A 30 9.35 -2.06 -11.54
CA ASP A 30 9.04 -1.67 -12.91
C ASP A 30 7.55 -1.35 -13.10
N HIS A 31 6.67 -2.15 -12.50
CA HIS A 31 5.22 -2.01 -12.68
C HIS A 31 4.47 -1.52 -11.43
N TRP A 32 5.10 -1.51 -10.26
CA TRP A 32 4.41 -1.23 -9.00
C TRP A 32 5.13 -0.18 -8.13
N ARG A 33 4.33 0.64 -7.46
CA ARG A 33 4.72 1.52 -6.35
C ARG A 33 3.97 1.09 -5.10
N VAL A 34 4.66 1.11 -3.97
CA VAL A 34 4.07 0.80 -2.67
C VAL A 34 4.11 2.05 -1.80
N ALA A 35 2.97 2.41 -1.23
CA ALA A 35 2.84 3.50 -0.27
C ALA A 35 2.27 2.97 1.06
N HIS A 36 2.36 3.77 2.12
CA HIS A 36 1.63 3.57 3.37
C HIS A 36 0.30 4.33 3.28
N ALA A 37 -0.80 3.70 3.69
CA ALA A 37 -2.11 4.36 3.70
C ALA A 37 -2.07 5.64 4.56
N PHE A 38 -2.57 6.74 4.01
CA PHE A 38 -2.43 8.05 4.64
C PHE A 38 -3.40 8.29 5.80
N ASN A 39 -4.55 7.64 5.77
CA ASN A 39 -5.63 7.75 6.74
C ASN A 39 -5.70 6.56 7.71
N SER A 40 -4.61 5.81 7.86
CA SER A 40 -4.59 4.63 8.71
C SER A 40 -4.15 4.93 10.13
N THR A 41 -4.80 4.28 11.09
CA THR A 41 -4.35 4.18 12.49
C THR A 41 -3.44 2.97 12.74
N LEU A 42 -3.23 2.11 11.73
CA LEU A 42 -2.47 0.87 11.84
C LEU A 42 -1.09 0.98 11.17
N PRO A 43 0.01 0.82 11.92
CA PRO A 43 1.35 0.82 11.34
C PRO A 43 1.54 -0.33 10.36
N GLY A 44 2.06 -0.03 9.17
CA GLY A 44 2.35 -1.01 8.14
C GLY A 44 1.17 -1.31 7.23
N TRP A 45 0.08 -0.54 7.28
CA TRP A 45 -0.96 -0.62 6.25
C TRP A 45 -0.38 -0.14 4.92
N LEU A 46 -0.07 -1.07 4.01
CA LEU A 46 0.49 -0.75 2.70
C LEU A 46 -0.61 -0.69 1.63
N VAL A 47 -0.39 0.16 0.64
CA VAL A 47 -1.18 0.28 -0.57
C VAL A 47 -0.25 0.01 -1.76
N VAL A 48 -0.55 -1.03 -2.53
CA VAL A 48 0.21 -1.45 -3.72
C VAL A 48 -0.51 -0.93 -4.95
N LEU A 49 0.20 -0.14 -5.76
CA LEU A 49 -0.35 0.69 -6.83
C LEU A 49 0.41 0.41 -8.12
N PRO A 50 -0.24 0.20 -9.27
CA PRO A 50 0.45 0.18 -10.54
C PRO A 50 1.09 1.54 -10.82
N THR A 51 2.22 1.55 -11.52
CA THR A 51 2.91 2.79 -11.94
C THR A 51 2.19 3.52 -13.08
N ARG A 52 1.15 2.89 -13.66
CA ARG A 52 0.28 3.41 -14.72
C ARG A 52 -1.15 3.54 -14.22
N HIS A 53 -1.96 4.39 -14.86
CA HIS A 53 -3.38 4.48 -14.55
C HIS A 53 -4.14 3.27 -15.12
N LEU A 54 -4.52 2.35 -14.24
CA LEU A 54 -5.36 1.20 -14.54
C LEU A 54 -6.57 1.23 -13.60
N ARG A 55 -7.71 0.69 -14.02
CA ARG A 55 -8.91 0.63 -13.14
C ARG A 55 -9.21 -0.78 -12.64
N SER A 56 -8.65 -1.79 -13.31
CA SER A 56 -8.90 -3.19 -12.98
C SER A 56 -7.70 -4.08 -13.27
N PHE A 57 -7.69 -5.27 -12.64
CA PHE A 57 -6.70 -6.32 -12.91
C PHE A 57 -6.66 -6.79 -14.37
N ALA A 58 -7.79 -6.69 -15.08
CA ALA A 58 -7.90 -7.11 -16.47
C ALA A 58 -7.10 -6.23 -17.44
N GLU A 59 -6.69 -5.03 -17.00
CA GLU A 59 -5.88 -4.09 -17.78
C GLU A 59 -4.38 -4.25 -17.54
N LEU A 60 -3.96 -5.12 -16.61
CA LEU A 60 -2.55 -5.36 -16.35
C LEU A 60 -1.89 -6.04 -17.57
N ALA A 61 -0.70 -5.56 -17.91
CA ALA A 61 0.20 -6.33 -18.75
C ALA A 61 0.59 -7.64 -18.02
N PRO A 62 0.83 -8.76 -18.75
CA PRO A 62 1.20 -10.03 -18.14
C PRO A 62 2.39 -9.92 -17.18
N GLU A 63 3.39 -9.12 -17.52
CA GLU A 63 4.60 -8.93 -16.71
C GLU A 63 4.28 -8.26 -15.37
N ALA A 64 3.37 -7.28 -15.37
CA ALA A 64 2.91 -6.62 -14.14
C ALA A 64 2.13 -7.59 -13.24
N ALA A 65 1.31 -8.46 -13.84
CA ALA A 65 0.56 -9.48 -13.11
C ALA A 65 1.49 -10.55 -12.49
N ASP A 66 2.47 -11.03 -13.25
CA ASP A 66 3.46 -12.02 -12.79
C ASP A 66 4.32 -11.45 -11.65
N GLU A 67 4.72 -10.18 -11.74
CA GLU A 67 5.53 -9.51 -10.74
C GLU A 67 4.84 -9.39 -9.37
N LEU A 68 3.50 -9.19 -9.37
CA LEU A 68 2.74 -8.89 -8.17
C LEU A 68 2.87 -9.97 -7.09
N GLY A 69 2.87 -11.25 -7.48
CA GLY A 69 2.96 -12.36 -6.52
C GLY A 69 4.27 -12.34 -5.72
N GLY A 70 5.39 -12.10 -6.40
CA GLY A 70 6.71 -11.97 -5.77
C GLY A 70 6.81 -10.72 -4.88
N LEU A 71 6.26 -9.60 -5.35
CA LEU A 71 6.18 -8.35 -4.60
C LEU A 71 5.39 -8.52 -3.29
N VAL A 72 4.16 -9.05 -3.35
CA VAL A 72 3.30 -9.27 -2.18
C VAL A 72 3.96 -10.21 -1.18
N ARG A 73 4.59 -11.30 -1.63
CA ARG A 73 5.29 -12.23 -0.74
C ARG A 73 6.41 -11.54 0.03
N ARG A 74 7.28 -10.80 -0.66
CA ARG A 74 8.42 -10.10 -0.03
C ARG A 74 7.96 -8.99 0.91
N LEU A 75 6.94 -8.22 0.54
CA LEU A 75 6.33 -7.25 1.43
C LEU A 75 5.70 -7.90 2.67
N GLY A 76 5.08 -9.07 2.54
CA GLY A 76 4.56 -9.85 3.66
C GLY A 76 5.67 -10.23 4.66
N LEU A 77 6.81 -10.73 4.18
CA LEU A 77 7.97 -11.05 5.02
C LEU A 77 8.55 -9.80 5.71
N ALA A 78 8.62 -8.69 4.97
CA ALA A 78 9.08 -7.41 5.51
C ALA A 78 8.13 -6.88 6.60
N LEU A 79 6.82 -6.97 6.38
CA LEU A 79 5.81 -6.59 7.36
C LEU A 79 5.86 -7.46 8.61
N GLU A 80 6.00 -8.78 8.47
CA GLU A 80 6.20 -9.68 9.60
C GLU A 80 7.42 -9.31 10.42
N THR A 81 8.55 -9.01 9.76
CA THR A 81 9.79 -8.59 10.43
C THR A 81 9.62 -7.25 11.18
N VAL A 82 8.95 -6.28 10.57
CA VAL A 82 8.85 -4.90 11.11
C VAL A 82 7.75 -4.77 12.17
N THR A 83 6.64 -5.49 12.00
CA THR A 83 5.43 -5.32 12.83
C THR A 83 5.20 -6.48 13.78
N GLY A 84 5.80 -7.65 13.54
CA GLY A 84 5.48 -8.89 14.26
C GLY A 84 4.12 -9.47 13.90
N CYS A 85 3.50 -9.04 12.78
CA CYS A 85 2.21 -9.56 12.35
C CYS A 85 2.28 -11.07 12.07
N VAL A 86 1.17 -11.78 12.33
CA VAL A 86 1.11 -13.25 12.13
C VAL A 86 0.72 -13.65 10.70
N LYS A 87 0.26 -12.69 9.90
CA LYS A 87 -0.07 -12.80 8.47
C LYS A 87 -0.41 -11.42 7.92
N THR A 88 -0.58 -11.35 6.60
CA THR A 88 -1.13 -10.19 5.92
C THR A 88 -2.49 -10.51 5.28
N TYR A 89 -3.40 -9.53 5.27
CA TYR A 89 -4.55 -9.54 4.38
C TYR A 89 -4.21 -8.85 3.06
N LEU A 90 -4.74 -9.36 1.94
CA LEU A 90 -4.67 -8.73 0.63
C LEU A 90 -6.09 -8.49 0.12
N MET A 91 -6.46 -7.24 -0.13
CA MET A 91 -7.80 -6.88 -0.61
C MET A 91 -7.73 -5.83 -1.71
N GLN A 92 -8.66 -5.90 -2.66
CA GLN A 92 -8.85 -4.88 -3.70
C GLN A 92 -10.34 -4.56 -3.80
N PHE A 93 -10.65 -3.25 -3.80
CA PHE A 93 -12.00 -2.72 -4.02
C PHE A 93 -11.93 -1.64 -5.10
N SER A 94 -11.11 -0.61 -4.86
CA SER A 94 -10.84 0.48 -5.82
C SER A 94 -12.10 1.21 -6.32
N GLU A 95 -13.07 1.38 -5.43
CA GLU A 95 -14.39 1.97 -5.74
C GLU A 95 -14.64 3.33 -5.06
N ALA A 96 -13.78 3.75 -4.12
CA ALA A 96 -13.96 5.03 -3.45
C ALA A 96 -13.83 6.20 -4.44
N ASP A 97 -14.63 7.25 -4.26
CA ASP A 97 -14.62 8.42 -5.12
C ASP A 97 -13.22 9.07 -5.14
N GLY A 98 -12.73 9.41 -6.33
CA GLY A 98 -11.35 9.86 -6.53
C GLY A 98 -10.27 8.76 -6.50
N PHE A 99 -10.60 7.51 -6.13
CA PHE A 99 -9.67 6.38 -6.00
C PHE A 99 -9.99 5.19 -6.91
N SER A 100 -10.60 5.44 -8.07
CA SER A 100 -10.87 4.39 -9.07
C SER A 100 -9.64 3.84 -9.81
N HIS A 101 -8.45 4.35 -9.47
CA HIS A 101 -7.18 3.76 -9.86
C HIS A 101 -6.95 2.48 -9.05
N LEU A 102 -6.59 1.40 -9.74
CA LEU A 102 -6.37 0.07 -9.16
C LEU A 102 -5.40 0.17 -7.99
N HIS A 103 -5.82 -0.30 -6.82
CA HIS A 103 -4.96 -0.35 -5.65
C HIS A 103 -5.31 -1.54 -4.78
N LEU A 104 -4.27 -2.16 -4.23
CA LEU A 104 -4.42 -3.28 -3.31
C LEU A 104 -4.01 -2.85 -1.91
N HIS A 105 -4.82 -3.22 -0.92
CA HIS A 105 -4.46 -3.09 0.48
C HIS A 105 -3.70 -4.35 0.88
N LEU A 106 -2.47 -4.19 1.37
CA LEU A 106 -1.69 -5.24 2.02
C LEU A 106 -1.54 -4.88 3.50
N VAL A 107 -2.27 -5.58 4.35
CA VAL A 107 -2.52 -5.14 5.74
C VAL A 107 -1.97 -6.14 6.74
N PRO A 108 -1.08 -5.74 7.66
CA PRO A 108 -0.56 -6.63 8.71
C PRO A 108 -1.67 -6.98 9.70
N ARG A 109 -1.81 -8.27 10.03
CA ARG A 109 -2.70 -8.76 11.09
C ARG A 109 -1.84 -9.04 12.33
N MET A 110 -1.94 -8.18 13.34
CA MET A 110 -1.20 -8.31 14.61
C MET A 110 -1.69 -9.49 15.46
N PRO A 111 -0.85 -10.21 16.23
CA PRO A 111 -1.25 -11.35 17.07
C PRO A 111 -2.49 -11.08 17.95
N ASP A 112 -2.57 -9.88 18.52
CA ASP A 112 -3.57 -9.36 19.43
C ASP A 112 -4.67 -8.52 18.76
N GLN A 113 -4.77 -8.54 17.42
CA GLN A 113 -5.77 -7.78 16.67
C GLN A 113 -7.18 -7.97 17.27
N PRO A 114 -7.88 -6.87 17.65
CA PRO A 114 -9.25 -6.93 18.16
C PRO A 114 -10.18 -7.70 17.22
N GLU A 115 -11.10 -8.50 17.77
CA GLU A 115 -11.97 -9.37 16.96
C GLU A 115 -12.88 -8.59 16.01
N ASP A 116 -13.36 -7.44 16.46
CA ASP A 116 -14.15 -6.49 15.69
C ASP A 116 -13.36 -5.80 14.58
N LEU A 117 -12.02 -5.88 14.57
CA LEU A 117 -11.12 -5.37 13.53
C LEU A 117 -10.44 -6.49 12.72
N ARG A 118 -10.97 -7.72 12.71
CA ARG A 118 -10.48 -8.84 11.88
C ARG A 118 -11.24 -8.99 10.58
N GLY A 119 -10.59 -9.61 9.58
CA GLY A 119 -11.16 -9.84 8.26
C GLY A 119 -11.55 -8.52 7.58
N PRO A 120 -12.69 -8.45 6.88
CA PRO A 120 -13.14 -7.22 6.23
C PRO A 120 -13.30 -6.02 7.17
N ARG A 121 -13.50 -6.24 8.48
CA ARG A 121 -13.66 -5.14 9.44
C ARG A 121 -12.35 -4.40 9.77
N VAL A 122 -11.21 -4.89 9.28
CA VAL A 122 -9.91 -4.21 9.46
C VAL A 122 -9.93 -2.77 8.92
N PHE A 123 -10.81 -2.47 7.96
CA PHE A 123 -11.04 -1.09 7.46
C PHE A 123 -11.52 -0.10 8.51
N GLY A 124 -11.94 -0.54 9.70
CA GLY A 124 -12.16 0.36 10.84
C GLY A 124 -10.93 1.24 11.10
N HIS A 125 -9.71 0.74 10.86
CA HIS A 125 -8.48 1.55 10.97
C HIS A 125 -8.36 2.69 9.94
N LEU A 126 -9.16 2.71 8.87
CA LEU A 126 -9.21 3.79 7.87
C LEU A 126 -10.43 4.72 8.05
N SER A 127 -11.32 4.40 9.00
CA SER A 127 -12.56 5.15 9.24
C SER A 127 -12.52 5.98 10.53
N GLU A 128 -11.40 5.95 11.26
CA GLU A 128 -11.18 6.80 12.42
C GLU A 128 -10.99 8.27 12.01
N PRO A 129 -11.32 9.23 12.91
CA PRO A 129 -11.14 10.64 12.65
C PRO A 129 -9.64 11.01 12.54
N GLU A 130 -9.34 12.10 11.83
CA GLU A 130 -7.97 12.48 11.42
C GLU A 130 -7.00 12.61 12.61
N GLU A 131 -7.49 13.03 13.77
CA GLU A 131 -6.67 13.20 14.98
C GLU A 131 -6.08 11.89 15.50
N ARG A 132 -6.60 10.75 15.04
CA ARG A 132 -6.11 9.40 15.38
C ARG A 132 -5.21 8.80 14.31
N TRP A 133 -5.13 9.41 13.12
CA TRP A 133 -4.29 8.88 12.05
C TRP A 133 -2.82 8.89 12.47
N LEU A 134 -2.05 7.95 11.92
CA LEU A 134 -0.63 7.92 12.20
C LEU A 134 0.04 9.21 11.70
N PRO A 135 0.83 9.88 12.56
CA PRO A 135 1.60 11.04 12.15
C PRO A 135 2.51 10.71 10.96
N GLU A 136 2.75 11.70 10.09
CA GLU A 136 3.58 11.50 8.90
C GLU A 136 4.96 10.92 9.22
N ALA A 137 5.59 11.42 10.29
CA ALA A 137 6.89 10.95 10.76
C ALA A 137 6.88 9.46 11.15
N GLU A 138 5.78 8.97 11.73
CA GLU A 138 5.66 7.55 12.07
C GLU A 138 5.43 6.70 10.82
N ARG A 139 4.62 7.18 9.87
CA ARG A 139 4.46 6.53 8.56
C ARG A 139 5.78 6.46 7.79
N ASP A 140 6.58 7.53 7.81
CA ASP A 140 7.90 7.56 7.19
C ASP A 140 8.87 6.59 7.88
N ARG A 141 8.87 6.53 9.22
CA ARG A 141 9.68 5.58 10.00
C ARG A 141 9.35 4.14 9.64
N VAL A 142 8.06 3.80 9.60
CA VAL A 142 7.59 2.46 9.22
C VAL A 142 7.95 2.14 7.77
N ALA A 143 7.74 3.08 6.85
CA ALA A 143 8.09 2.92 5.44
C ALA A 143 9.57 2.59 5.24
N LEU A 144 10.47 3.32 5.91
CA LEU A 144 11.91 3.07 5.85
C LEU A 144 12.29 1.71 6.45
N ALA A 145 11.66 1.30 7.55
CA ALA A 145 11.88 0.00 8.15
C ALA A 145 11.43 -1.14 7.23
N VAL A 146 10.24 -1.01 6.61
CA VAL A 146 9.72 -1.99 5.63
C VAL A 146 10.63 -2.06 4.42
N ARG A 147 11.10 -0.92 3.89
CA ARG A 147 12.05 -0.88 2.76
C ARG A 147 13.35 -1.63 3.10
N ALA A 148 13.91 -1.39 4.28
CA ALA A 148 15.13 -2.05 4.72
C ALA A 148 14.94 -3.57 4.88
N ALA A 149 13.83 -4.01 5.48
CA ALA A 149 13.52 -5.43 5.62
C ALA A 149 13.27 -6.09 4.25
N TYR A 150 12.55 -5.43 3.35
CA TYR A 150 12.28 -5.91 1.99
C TYR A 150 13.56 -6.19 1.19
N ALA A 151 14.59 -5.36 1.34
CA ALA A 151 15.88 -5.55 0.68
C ALA A 151 16.65 -6.81 1.12
N LEU A 152 16.22 -7.46 2.22
CA LEU A 152 16.82 -8.67 2.77
C LEU A 152 16.00 -9.95 2.48
N THR A 153 14.87 -9.82 1.76
CA THR A 153 13.92 -10.93 1.49
C THR A 153 14.14 -11.68 0.18
#